data_AF-A0A2G5V9F7-F1
#
_entry.id   AF-A0A2G5V9F7-F1
#
_cell.length_a   1.000
_cell.length_b   1.000
_cell.length_c   1.000
_cell.angle_alpha   90.00
_cell.angle_beta   90.00
_cell.angle_gamma   90.00
#
_symmetry.space_group_name_H-M   'P 1'
#
loop_
_entity.id
_entity.type
_entity.pdbx_description
1 polymer ?
#
loop_
_entity_poly.entity_id
_entity_poly.type
_entity_poly.pdbx_seq_one_letter_code
_entity_poly.pdbx_strand_id
1 'polypeptide(L)'
;MILYSHTICATSTLIFIALIIDIMTRPIARISKKKTVTVSILKTLVRKLERQNAHQRNIINSQADHIIQTELMRRAVIDNHRLFEDSKEKVVELEAERIEWQEEMENMNQENLKLNEEKPTSYLYEAKNGAVPQVVKEAFAAHFYYLGRISKRENYIRWSQLEKADRKMWTEEWEKIKEVQKVQAAQGLIVLKSQIKEEVEDERKWAMVLRSRH
;
A
#
# COMPACT_ATOMS: atom_id res chain seq x y z
N MET A 1 37.97 -37.03 -0.99
CA MET A 1 38.60 -36.75 0.32
C MET A 1 38.27 -37.77 1.43
N ILE A 2 37.49 -38.83 1.16
CA ILE A 2 37.08 -39.83 2.18
C ILE A 2 38.09 -41.00 2.28
N LEU A 3 38.82 -41.30 1.20
CA LEU A 3 39.77 -42.43 1.14
C LEU A 3 41.04 -42.26 1.99
N TYR A 4 41.45 -41.02 2.28
CA TYR A 4 42.66 -40.74 3.08
C TYR A 4 42.45 -40.90 4.60
N SER A 5 41.21 -40.82 5.08
CA SER A 5 40.93 -40.93 6.52
C SER A 5 40.92 -42.39 7.00
N HIS A 6 40.43 -43.31 6.18
CA HIS A 6 40.37 -44.73 6.53
C HIS A 6 41.75 -45.41 6.57
N THR A 7 42.68 -45.02 5.71
CA THR A 7 44.04 -45.59 5.66
C THR A 7 44.91 -45.15 6.84
N ILE A 8 44.75 -43.92 7.34
CA ILE A 8 45.45 -43.43 8.53
C ILE A 8 44.90 -44.10 9.81
N CYS A 9 43.59 -44.34 9.89
CA CYS A 9 42.96 -45.01 11.04
C CYS A 9 43.37 -46.50 11.14
N ALA A 10 43.44 -47.21 10.01
CA ALA A 10 43.82 -48.63 9.98
C ALA A 10 45.31 -48.86 10.29
N THR A 11 46.19 -47.97 9.83
CA THR A 11 47.63 -48.06 10.11
C THR A 11 47.96 -47.74 11.57
N SER A 12 47.24 -46.78 12.18
CA SER A 12 47.44 -46.43 13.59
C SER A 12 46.98 -47.52 14.55
N THR A 13 45.87 -48.21 14.24
CA THR A 13 45.35 -49.34 15.05
C THR A 13 46.26 -50.56 15.00
N LEU A 14 46.82 -50.90 13.84
CA LEU A 14 47.77 -52.01 13.70
C LEU A 14 49.09 -51.79 14.47
N ILE A 15 49.62 -50.56 14.47
CA ILE A 15 50.82 -50.20 15.24
C ILE A 15 50.56 -50.34 16.74
N PHE A 16 49.36 -49.96 17.20
CA PHE A 16 48.99 -50.05 18.62
C PHE A 16 48.89 -51.51 19.10
N ILE A 17 48.31 -52.39 18.29
CA ILE A 17 48.20 -53.82 18.59
C ILE A 17 49.58 -54.48 18.68
N ALA A 18 50.48 -54.18 17.73
CA ALA A 18 51.84 -54.70 17.72
C ALA A 18 52.64 -54.28 18.97
N LEU A 19 52.45 -53.02 19.43
CA LEU A 19 53.10 -52.51 20.63
C LEU A 19 52.62 -53.20 21.91
N ILE A 20 51.33 -53.54 22.00
CA ILE A 20 50.74 -54.25 23.14
C ILE A 20 51.32 -55.67 23.25
N ILE A 21 51.47 -56.37 22.13
CA ILE A 21 52.00 -57.74 22.09
C ILE A 21 53.48 -57.80 22.55
N ASP A 22 54.31 -56.83 22.14
CA ASP A 22 55.73 -56.77 22.55
C ASP A 22 55.92 -56.43 24.05
N ILE A 23 54.93 -55.75 24.66
CA ILE A 23 54.95 -55.45 26.10
C ILE A 23 54.57 -56.68 26.93
N MET A 24 53.64 -57.51 26.44
CA MET A 24 53.09 -58.66 27.18
C MET A 24 54.04 -59.87 27.23
N THR A 25 55.12 -59.90 26.43
CA THR A 25 55.99 -61.07 26.25
C THR A 25 57.34 -61.01 26.97
N ARG A 26 57.60 -60.02 27.85
CA ARG A 26 58.92 -59.80 28.50
C ARG A 26 58.99 -60.22 29.99
N PRO A 27 60.13 -60.76 30.49
CA PRO A 27 60.25 -61.36 31.83
C PRO A 27 60.23 -60.37 33.02
N ILE A 28 59.78 -60.88 34.18
CA ILE A 28 59.13 -60.14 35.27
C ILE A 28 60.03 -59.21 36.12
N ALA A 29 61.34 -59.48 36.25
CA ALA A 29 62.22 -58.66 37.10
C ALA A 29 62.60 -57.28 36.51
N ARG A 30 62.51 -57.09 35.17
CA ARG A 30 62.71 -55.78 34.51
C ARG A 30 61.46 -54.90 34.50
N ILE A 31 60.35 -55.39 35.05
CA ILE A 31 59.02 -54.80 34.85
C ILE A 31 58.80 -53.54 35.67
N SER A 32 59.30 -53.38 36.91
CA SER A 32 58.90 -52.23 37.75
C SER A 32 59.34 -50.87 37.18
N LYS A 33 60.63 -50.67 36.86
CA LYS A 33 61.14 -49.45 36.21
C LYS A 33 60.59 -49.27 34.79
N LYS A 34 60.45 -50.36 34.02
CA LYS A 34 59.87 -50.31 32.66
C LYS A 34 58.39 -49.93 32.68
N LYS A 35 57.60 -50.43 33.64
CA LYS A 35 56.17 -50.13 33.78
C LYS A 35 55.96 -48.62 34.02
N THR A 36 56.80 -47.97 34.82
CA THR A 36 56.76 -46.51 35.02
C THR A 36 57.09 -45.74 33.73
N VAL A 37 58.10 -46.17 32.98
CA VAL A 37 58.48 -45.54 31.69
C VAL A 37 57.40 -45.77 30.62
N THR A 38 56.86 -46.98 30.50
CA THR A 38 55.79 -47.34 29.57
C THR A 38 54.51 -46.56 29.85
N VAL A 39 54.11 -46.40 31.12
CA VAL A 39 52.94 -45.58 31.51
C VAL A 39 53.15 -44.10 31.15
N SER A 40 54.36 -43.57 31.34
CA SER A 40 54.70 -42.19 30.96
C SER A 40 54.60 -41.95 29.45
N ILE A 41 55.12 -42.91 28.65
CA ILE A 41 55.04 -42.87 27.19
C ILE A 41 53.57 -42.95 26.73
N LEU A 42 52.78 -43.89 27.28
CA LEU A 42 51.36 -44.03 26.97
C LEU A 42 50.57 -42.75 27.29
N LYS A 43 50.78 -42.16 28.47
CA LYS A 43 50.13 -40.90 28.86
C LYS A 43 50.49 -39.74 27.92
N THR A 44 51.73 -39.71 27.44
CA THR A 44 52.19 -38.69 26.49
C THR A 44 51.55 -38.89 25.12
N LEU A 45 51.42 -40.13 24.65
CA LEU A 45 50.74 -40.47 23.39
C LEU A 45 49.25 -40.14 23.44
N VAL A 46 48.56 -40.50 24.52
CA VAL A 46 47.15 -40.15 24.73
C VAL A 46 46.95 -38.65 24.68
N ARG A 47 47.76 -37.86 25.41
CA ARG A 47 47.70 -36.39 25.35
C ARG A 47 47.94 -35.82 23.96
N LYS A 48 48.83 -36.43 23.16
CA LYS A 48 49.05 -36.01 21.76
C LYS A 48 47.81 -36.29 20.90
N LEU A 49 47.20 -37.46 21.05
CA LEU A 49 45.97 -37.82 20.34
C LEU A 49 44.80 -36.91 20.74
N GLU A 50 44.62 -36.62 22.03
CA GLU A 50 43.58 -35.71 22.52
C GLU A 50 43.73 -34.31 21.91
N ARG A 51 44.96 -33.78 21.83
CA ARG A 51 45.24 -32.48 21.20
C ARG A 51 44.97 -32.49 19.69
N GLN A 52 45.34 -33.58 19.01
CA GLN A 52 45.06 -33.73 17.58
C GLN A 52 43.55 -33.79 17.31
N ASN A 53 42.80 -34.55 18.11
CA ASN A 53 41.35 -34.63 18.01
C ASN A 53 40.68 -33.29 18.31
N ALA A 54 41.12 -32.57 19.34
CA ALA A 54 40.61 -31.24 19.66
C ALA A 54 40.88 -30.24 18.53
N HIS A 55 42.08 -30.27 17.95
CA HIS A 55 42.44 -29.42 16.82
C HIS A 55 41.59 -29.73 15.57
N GLN A 56 41.42 -31.01 15.23
CA GLN A 56 40.55 -31.44 14.13
C GLN A 56 39.09 -31.00 14.35
N ARG A 57 38.57 -31.13 15.57
CA ARG A 57 37.22 -30.68 15.91
C ARG A 57 37.06 -29.17 15.70
N ASN A 58 38.04 -28.37 16.09
CA ASN A 58 38.00 -26.92 15.89
C ASN A 58 38.01 -26.54 14.40
N ILE A 59 38.81 -27.24 13.59
CA ILE A 59 38.82 -27.03 12.13
C ILE A 59 37.46 -27.37 11.53
N ILE A 60 36.89 -28.52 11.88
CA ILE A 60 35.58 -28.96 11.36
C ILE A 60 34.49 -27.96 11.75
N ASN A 61 34.45 -27.52 13.01
CA ASN A 61 33.48 -26.54 13.47
C ASN A 61 33.62 -25.22 12.73
N SER A 62 34.84 -24.70 12.59
CA SER A 62 35.07 -23.44 11.85
C SER A 62 34.67 -23.54 10.37
N GLN A 63 34.91 -24.68 9.73
CA GLN A 63 34.45 -24.92 8.36
C GLN A 63 32.93 -25.01 8.28
N ALA A 64 32.29 -25.70 9.22
CA ALA A 64 30.83 -25.80 9.29
C ALA A 64 30.19 -24.42 9.50
N ASP A 65 30.72 -23.61 10.42
CA ASP A 65 30.24 -22.25 10.67
C ASP A 65 30.34 -21.38 9.42
N HIS A 66 31.47 -21.43 8.71
CA HIS A 66 31.65 -20.69 7.46
C HIS A 66 30.63 -21.11 6.39
N ILE A 67 30.38 -22.42 6.24
CA ILE A 67 29.40 -22.95 5.29
C ILE A 67 27.99 -22.48 5.66
N ILE A 68 27.61 -22.59 6.94
CA ILE A 68 26.29 -22.19 7.43
C ILE A 68 26.08 -20.68 7.21
N GLN A 69 27.06 -19.84 7.57
CA GLN A 69 26.97 -18.39 7.36
C GLN A 69 26.80 -18.04 5.89
N THR A 70 27.61 -18.65 5.02
CA THR A 70 27.54 -18.41 3.57
C THR A 70 26.18 -18.80 3.00
N GLU A 71 25.63 -19.94 3.42
CA GLU A 71 24.34 -20.43 2.94
C GLU A 71 23.17 -19.59 3.45
N LEU A 72 23.22 -19.14 4.71
CA LEU A 72 22.25 -18.19 5.25
C LEU A 72 22.26 -16.87 4.49
N MET A 73 23.43 -16.32 4.18
CA MET A 73 23.55 -15.11 3.36
C MET A 73 22.98 -15.31 1.96
N ARG A 74 23.26 -16.43 1.30
CA ARG A 74 22.70 -16.75 -0.03
C ARG A 74 21.18 -16.80 0.00
N ARG A 75 20.60 -17.47 1.00
CA ARG A 75 19.14 -17.55 1.16
C ARG A 75 18.52 -16.19 1.42
N ALA A 76 19.09 -15.39 2.32
CA ALA A 76 18.61 -14.04 2.59
C ALA A 76 18.60 -13.16 1.34
N VAL A 77 19.63 -13.25 0.50
CA VAL A 77 19.68 -12.52 -0.79
C VAL A 77 18.56 -12.97 -1.72
N ILE A 78 18.33 -14.29 -1.84
CA ILE A 78 17.28 -14.84 -2.70
C ILE A 78 15.89 -14.42 -2.19
N ASP A 79 15.64 -14.52 -0.89
CA ASP A 79 14.36 -14.18 -0.29
C ASP A 79 14.08 -12.67 -0.42
N ASN A 80 15.08 -11.82 -0.20
CA ASN A 80 14.95 -10.38 -0.42
C ASN A 80 14.67 -10.04 -1.89
N HIS A 81 15.32 -10.74 -2.84
CA HIS A 81 15.06 -10.52 -4.25
C HIS A 81 13.62 -10.90 -4.64
N ARG A 82 13.12 -12.04 -4.14
CA ARG A 82 11.71 -12.45 -4.35
C ARG A 82 10.74 -11.44 -3.77
N LEU A 83 10.93 -11.02 -2.52
CA LEU A 83 10.09 -10.00 -1.88
C LEU A 83 10.08 -8.68 -2.67
N PHE A 84 11.22 -8.31 -3.26
CA PHE A 84 11.32 -7.12 -4.08
C PHE A 84 10.54 -7.25 -5.40
N GLU A 85 10.65 -8.39 -6.10
CA GLU A 85 9.86 -8.62 -7.32
C GLU A 85 8.36 -8.68 -7.03
N ASP A 86 7.93 -9.39 -5.98
CA ASP A 86 6.53 -9.42 -5.54
C ASP A 86 6.01 -8.00 -5.22
N SER A 87 6.87 -7.16 -4.62
CA SER A 87 6.50 -5.77 -4.31
C SER A 87 6.34 -4.91 -5.56
N LYS A 88 7.16 -5.14 -6.60
CA LYS A 88 7.02 -4.44 -7.88
C LYS A 88 5.71 -4.80 -8.57
N GLU A 89 5.35 -6.07 -8.59
CA GLU A 89 4.11 -6.54 -9.22
C GLU A 89 2.89 -5.86 -8.57
N LYS A 90 2.84 -5.84 -7.24
CA LYS A 90 1.79 -5.12 -6.50
C LYS A 90 1.76 -3.63 -6.77
N VAL A 91 2.91 -2.98 -6.94
CA VAL A 91 2.96 -1.56 -7.30
C VAL A 91 2.31 -1.37 -8.68
N VAL A 92 2.66 -2.19 -9.67
CA VAL A 92 2.07 -2.11 -11.01
C VAL A 92 0.54 -2.29 -10.98
N GLU A 93 0.04 -3.26 -10.20
CA GLU A 93 -1.40 -3.46 -10.01
C GLU A 93 -2.08 -2.22 -9.40
N LEU A 94 -1.53 -1.67 -8.31
CA LEU A 94 -2.06 -0.47 -7.66
C LEU A 94 -1.99 0.78 -8.56
N GLU A 95 -0.97 0.88 -9.42
CA GLU A 95 -0.88 1.96 -10.39
C GLU A 95 -1.96 1.85 -11.48
N ALA A 96 -2.28 0.64 -11.93
CA ALA A 96 -3.37 0.39 -12.87
C ALA A 96 -4.73 0.77 -12.25
N GLU A 97 -5.02 0.32 -11.03
CA GLU A 97 -6.23 0.70 -10.30
C GLU A 97 -6.34 2.22 -10.12
N ARG A 98 -5.22 2.90 -9.81
CA ARG A 98 -5.18 4.36 -9.69
C ARG A 98 -5.55 5.05 -10.99
N ILE A 99 -5.04 4.57 -12.13
CA ILE A 99 -5.34 5.14 -13.45
C ILE A 99 -6.83 4.98 -13.77
N GLU A 100 -7.41 3.78 -13.56
CA GLU A 100 -8.84 3.54 -13.76
C GLU A 100 -9.71 4.49 -12.93
N TRP A 101 -9.38 4.65 -11.64
CA TRP A 101 -10.09 5.59 -10.76
C TRP A 101 -9.95 7.04 -11.21
N GLN A 102 -8.78 7.44 -11.74
CA GLN A 102 -8.58 8.78 -12.29
C GLN A 102 -9.43 8.99 -13.54
N GLU A 103 -9.45 8.04 -14.46
CA GLU A 103 -10.29 8.09 -15.67
C GLU A 103 -11.78 8.16 -15.33
N GLU A 104 -12.25 7.37 -14.36
CA GLU A 104 -13.64 7.42 -13.89
C GLU A 104 -14.00 8.79 -13.31
N MET A 105 -13.12 9.36 -12.47
CA MET A 105 -13.31 10.69 -11.90
C MET A 105 -13.29 11.79 -12.97
N GLU A 106 -12.42 11.71 -13.96
CA GLU A 106 -12.37 12.64 -15.09
C GLU A 106 -13.64 12.53 -15.94
N ASN A 107 -14.12 11.32 -16.21
CA ASN A 107 -15.34 11.10 -16.98
C ASN A 107 -16.57 11.64 -16.23
N MET A 108 -16.69 11.38 -14.93
CA MET A 108 -17.74 11.99 -14.09
C MET A 108 -17.64 13.52 -14.07
N ASN A 109 -16.43 14.08 -14.03
CA ASN A 109 -16.25 15.53 -14.06
C ASN A 109 -16.65 16.12 -15.42
N GLN A 110 -16.30 15.46 -16.52
CA GLN A 110 -16.74 15.84 -17.86
C GLN A 110 -18.25 15.74 -18.03
N GLU A 111 -18.89 14.69 -17.50
CA GLU A 111 -20.34 14.56 -17.49
C GLU A 111 -21.01 15.68 -16.68
N ASN A 112 -20.45 16.01 -15.51
CA ASN A 112 -20.90 17.14 -14.70
C ASN A 112 -20.70 18.49 -15.43
N LEU A 113 -19.62 18.66 -16.18
CA LEU A 113 -19.37 19.84 -17.01
C LEU A 113 -20.40 19.94 -18.13
N LYS A 114 -20.66 18.86 -18.86
CA LYS A 114 -21.72 18.80 -19.90
C LYS A 114 -23.10 19.12 -19.32
N LEU A 115 -23.44 18.55 -18.16
CA LEU A 115 -24.68 18.82 -17.43
C LEU A 115 -24.80 20.28 -16.93
N ASN A 116 -23.68 20.99 -16.80
CA ASN A 116 -23.62 22.40 -16.43
C ASN A 116 -23.65 23.33 -17.66
N GLU A 117 -23.11 22.91 -18.81
CA GLU A 117 -23.14 23.66 -20.07
C GLU A 117 -24.52 23.63 -20.75
N GLU A 118 -25.27 22.53 -20.62
CA GLU A 118 -26.60 22.38 -21.22
C GLU A 118 -27.74 23.16 -20.51
N LYS A 119 -27.47 23.86 -19.40
CA LYS A 119 -28.52 24.56 -18.64
C LYS A 119 -28.34 26.07 -18.75
N PRO A 120 -29.35 26.83 -19.22
CA PRO A 120 -29.28 28.28 -19.21
C PRO A 120 -29.09 28.74 -17.75
N THR A 121 -27.89 29.25 -17.48
CA THR A 121 -27.35 29.47 -16.13
C THR A 121 -27.71 30.87 -15.66
N SER A 122 -28.97 31.27 -15.78
CA SER A 122 -29.42 32.61 -15.41
C SER A 122 -30.47 32.58 -14.31
N TYR A 123 -30.44 33.60 -13.46
CA TYR A 123 -31.49 33.87 -12.49
C TYR A 123 -32.66 34.62 -13.14
N LEU A 124 -32.49 35.18 -14.33
CA LEU A 124 -33.51 35.98 -15.02
C LEU A 124 -33.76 35.44 -16.42
N TYR A 125 -34.89 35.87 -17.02
CA TYR A 125 -35.14 35.68 -18.43
C TYR A 125 -34.06 36.36 -19.28
N GLU A 126 -33.53 35.62 -20.26
CA GLU A 126 -32.57 36.13 -21.23
C GLU A 126 -33.09 35.82 -22.63
N ALA A 127 -33.45 36.86 -23.39
CA ALA A 127 -34.02 36.74 -24.73
C ALA A 127 -33.15 35.96 -25.74
N LYS A 128 -31.85 35.81 -25.45
CA LYS A 128 -30.91 35.04 -26.26
C LYS A 128 -31.04 33.52 -26.09
N ASN A 129 -31.71 33.07 -25.02
CA ASN A 129 -31.79 31.66 -24.62
C ASN A 129 -33.07 30.95 -25.13
N GLY A 130 -33.83 31.58 -26.03
CA GLY A 130 -34.90 30.92 -26.78
C GLY A 130 -36.31 31.00 -26.15
N ALA A 131 -37.07 29.91 -26.27
CA ALA A 131 -38.51 29.84 -26.04
C ALA A 131 -38.94 30.08 -24.58
N VAL A 132 -40.13 30.66 -24.44
CA VAL A 132 -40.80 30.97 -23.16
C VAL A 132 -41.79 29.84 -22.79
N PRO A 133 -41.88 29.42 -21.51
CA PRO A 133 -41.11 29.90 -20.36
C PRO A 133 -39.71 29.30 -20.27
N GLN A 134 -38.72 30.15 -19.99
CA GLN A 134 -37.36 29.74 -19.72
C GLN A 134 -37.24 29.19 -18.28
N VAL A 135 -36.61 28.04 -18.12
CA VAL A 135 -36.34 27.48 -16.78
C VAL A 135 -35.17 28.22 -16.14
N VAL A 136 -35.40 28.82 -14.97
CA VAL A 136 -34.37 29.60 -14.25
C VAL A 136 -34.09 29.07 -12.84
N LYS A 137 -32.92 29.41 -12.28
CA LYS A 137 -32.53 29.03 -10.92
C LYS A 137 -33.29 29.87 -9.88
N GLU A 138 -33.72 29.23 -8.80
CA GLU A 138 -34.14 29.90 -7.57
C GLU A 138 -32.97 29.90 -6.57
N ALA A 139 -32.56 31.07 -6.09
CA ALA A 139 -31.59 31.14 -5.00
C ALA A 139 -32.32 31.29 -3.66
N PHE A 140 -32.17 30.29 -2.79
CA PHE A 140 -32.80 30.33 -1.46
C PHE A 140 -32.21 31.43 -0.55
N ALA A 141 -31.00 31.93 -0.84
CA ALA A 141 -30.32 32.94 -0.05
C ALA A 141 -29.31 33.76 -0.88
N ALA A 142 -29.03 34.97 -0.42
CA ALA A 142 -28.04 35.88 -1.03
C ALA A 142 -26.63 35.26 -1.14
N HIS A 143 -26.27 34.34 -0.24
CA HIS A 143 -25.03 33.57 -0.31
C HIS A 143 -24.88 32.79 -1.62
N PHE A 144 -25.95 32.12 -2.06
CA PHE A 144 -25.92 31.33 -3.31
C PHE A 144 -25.88 32.22 -4.56
N TYR A 145 -26.54 33.38 -4.49
CA TYR A 145 -26.46 34.40 -5.53
C TYR A 145 -25.03 34.95 -5.68
N TYR A 146 -24.39 35.31 -4.56
CA TYR A 146 -22.98 35.72 -4.50
C TYR A 146 -22.05 34.66 -5.09
N LEU A 147 -22.19 33.41 -4.64
CA LEU A 147 -21.37 32.29 -5.09
C LEU A 147 -21.47 32.11 -6.62
N GLY A 148 -22.69 32.17 -7.17
CA GLY A 148 -22.92 32.00 -8.60
C GLY A 148 -22.32 33.12 -9.47
N ARG A 149 -22.13 34.33 -8.93
CA ARG A 149 -21.61 35.50 -9.67
C ARG A 149 -20.08 35.65 -9.55
N ILE A 150 -19.48 35.19 -8.46
CA ILE A 150 -18.05 35.40 -8.15
C ILE A 150 -17.20 34.13 -8.28
N SER A 151 -17.78 32.92 -8.32
CA SER A 151 -17.01 31.66 -8.37
C SER A 151 -16.05 31.51 -9.56
N LYS A 152 -16.15 32.36 -10.58
CA LYS A 152 -15.26 32.39 -11.75
C LYS A 152 -14.21 33.52 -11.74
N ARG A 153 -14.05 34.29 -10.66
CA ARG A 153 -13.06 35.38 -10.56
C ARG A 153 -11.85 34.94 -9.72
N GLU A 154 -10.64 35.34 -10.12
CA GLU A 154 -9.36 35.00 -9.45
C GLU A 154 -9.29 35.44 -7.97
N ASN A 155 -10.12 36.39 -7.54
CA ASN A 155 -10.15 36.94 -6.18
C ASN A 155 -11.43 36.52 -5.42
N TYR A 156 -11.67 35.21 -5.28
CA TYR A 156 -12.79 34.72 -4.48
C TYR A 156 -12.55 34.94 -2.97
N ILE A 157 -13.39 35.78 -2.36
CA ILE A 157 -13.48 35.91 -0.90
C ILE A 157 -14.62 35.03 -0.40
N ARG A 158 -14.38 34.21 0.64
CA ARG A 158 -15.45 33.38 1.21
C ARG A 158 -16.53 34.27 1.81
N TRP A 159 -17.82 33.93 1.65
CA TRP A 159 -18.94 34.71 2.20
C TRP A 159 -18.83 35.03 3.70
N SER A 160 -18.29 34.10 4.50
CA SER A 160 -18.06 34.31 5.92
C SER A 160 -17.00 35.38 6.22
N GLN A 161 -16.06 35.58 5.30
CA GLN A 161 -14.94 36.53 5.38
C GLN A 161 -15.26 37.90 4.78
N LEU A 162 -16.40 38.04 4.09
CA LEU A 162 -16.86 39.34 3.59
C LEU A 162 -17.14 40.29 4.76
N GLU A 163 -16.81 41.56 4.56
CA GLU A 163 -17.22 42.61 5.48
C GLU A 163 -18.74 42.70 5.56
N LYS A 164 -19.23 43.23 6.69
CA LYS A 164 -20.67 43.37 6.93
C LYS A 164 -21.35 44.25 5.87
N ALA A 165 -20.64 45.28 5.38
CA ALA A 165 -21.13 46.16 4.32
C ALA A 165 -21.32 45.40 3.00
N ASP A 166 -20.35 44.59 2.59
CA ASP A 166 -20.42 43.82 1.35
C ASP A 166 -21.54 42.78 1.40
N ARG A 167 -21.66 42.02 2.50
CA ARG A 167 -22.78 41.07 2.67
C ARG A 167 -24.13 41.77 2.56
N LYS A 168 -24.24 42.98 3.12
CA LYS A 168 -25.47 43.79 3.04
C LYS A 168 -25.76 44.17 1.59
N MET A 169 -24.77 44.67 0.86
CA MET A 169 -24.89 45.01 -0.57
C MET A 169 -25.37 43.81 -1.39
N TRP A 170 -24.76 42.63 -1.22
CA TRP A 170 -25.16 41.41 -1.94
C TRP A 170 -26.56 40.93 -1.57
N THR A 171 -26.99 41.16 -0.33
CA THR A 171 -28.35 40.84 0.12
C THR A 171 -29.37 41.77 -0.52
N GLU A 172 -29.10 43.08 -0.54
CA GLU A 172 -29.96 44.07 -1.19
C GLU A 172 -30.06 43.85 -2.71
N GLU A 173 -28.95 43.47 -3.35
CA GLU A 173 -28.96 43.13 -4.78
C GLU A 173 -29.79 41.87 -5.05
N TRP A 174 -29.67 40.84 -4.19
CA TRP A 174 -30.49 39.63 -4.30
C TRP A 174 -31.98 39.91 -4.11
N GLU A 175 -32.38 40.78 -3.18
CA GLU A 175 -33.78 41.20 -3.02
C GLU A 175 -34.35 41.81 -4.31
N LYS A 176 -33.58 42.67 -4.99
CA LYS A 176 -34.00 43.26 -6.27
C LYS A 176 -34.20 42.19 -7.34
N ILE A 177 -33.29 41.22 -7.43
CA ILE A 177 -33.39 40.12 -8.39
C ILE A 177 -34.62 39.26 -8.12
N LYS A 178 -34.95 38.98 -6.86
CA LYS A 178 -36.18 38.25 -6.49
C LYS A 178 -37.45 38.96 -6.97
N GLU A 179 -37.51 40.28 -6.83
CA GLU A 179 -38.67 41.03 -7.33
C GLU A 179 -38.78 40.95 -8.86
N VAL A 180 -37.66 41.03 -9.59
CA VAL A 180 -37.66 40.84 -11.05
C VAL A 180 -38.10 39.42 -11.42
N GLN A 181 -37.65 38.40 -10.69
CA GLN A 181 -38.09 37.01 -10.90
C GLN A 181 -39.61 36.87 -10.71
N LYS A 182 -40.19 37.45 -9.65
CA LYS A 182 -41.64 37.41 -9.44
C LYS A 182 -42.40 38.04 -10.60
N VAL A 183 -41.95 39.19 -11.09
CA VAL A 183 -42.58 39.88 -12.23
C VAL A 183 -42.48 39.03 -13.51
N GLN A 184 -41.30 38.47 -13.80
CA GLN A 184 -41.09 37.63 -14.99
C GLN A 184 -41.88 36.32 -14.92
N ALA A 185 -41.99 35.71 -13.73
CA ALA A 185 -42.80 34.52 -13.52
C ALA A 185 -44.29 34.83 -13.69
N ALA A 186 -44.77 35.96 -13.15
CA ALA A 186 -46.16 36.41 -13.33
C ALA A 186 -46.50 36.73 -14.79
N GLN A 187 -45.51 37.15 -15.57
CA GLN A 187 -45.62 37.36 -17.03
C GLN A 187 -45.50 36.05 -17.84
N GLY A 188 -45.26 34.92 -17.19
CA GLY A 188 -45.07 33.62 -17.85
C GLY A 188 -43.76 33.51 -18.61
N LEU A 189 -42.80 34.42 -18.41
CA LEU A 189 -41.50 34.43 -19.11
C LEU A 189 -40.53 33.36 -18.58
N ILE A 190 -40.67 33.02 -17.30
CA ILE A 190 -39.81 32.06 -16.61
C ILE A 190 -40.63 31.10 -15.76
N VAL A 191 -40.07 29.91 -15.53
CA VAL A 191 -40.52 28.96 -14.51
C VAL A 191 -39.34 28.65 -13.61
N LEU A 192 -39.56 28.62 -12.28
CA LEU A 192 -38.51 28.29 -11.33
C LEU A 192 -38.24 26.79 -11.36
N LYS A 193 -36.97 26.40 -11.34
CA LYS A 193 -36.57 24.99 -11.36
C LYS A 193 -37.11 24.17 -10.18
N SER A 194 -37.35 24.81 -9.03
CA SER A 194 -38.01 24.20 -7.87
C SER A 194 -39.44 23.74 -8.19
N GLN A 195 -40.19 24.55 -8.94
CA GLN A 195 -41.57 24.27 -9.34
C GLN A 195 -41.67 23.09 -10.31
N ILE A 196 -40.67 22.92 -11.19
CA ILE A 196 -40.63 21.79 -12.14
C ILE A 196 -40.33 20.47 -11.41
N LYS A 197 -39.49 20.48 -10.38
CA LYS A 197 -39.22 19.25 -9.61
C LYS A 197 -40.47 18.75 -8.91
N GLU A 198 -41.32 19.66 -8.43
CA GLU A 198 -42.59 19.34 -7.78
C GLU A 198 -43.62 18.81 -8.80
N GLU A 199 -43.72 19.42 -9.99
CA GLU A 199 -44.59 18.93 -11.08
C GLU A 199 -44.18 17.54 -11.60
N VAL A 200 -42.89 17.25 -11.76
CA VAL A 200 -42.41 15.93 -12.24
C VAL A 200 -42.64 14.83 -11.18
N GLU A 201 -42.58 15.18 -9.89
CA GLU A 201 -42.90 14.25 -8.80
C GLU A 201 -44.40 13.98 -8.70
N ASP A 202 -45.24 14.99 -8.92
CA ASP A 202 -46.68 14.82 -8.94
C ASP A 202 -47.17 14.09 -10.20
N GLU A 203 -46.60 14.34 -11.39
CA GLU A 203 -46.88 13.54 -12.59
C GLU A 203 -46.58 12.05 -12.37
N ARG A 204 -45.49 11.71 -11.66
CA ARG A 204 -45.19 10.32 -11.27
C ARG A 204 -46.23 9.73 -10.32
N LYS A 205 -46.77 10.51 -9.38
CA LYS A 205 -47.87 10.06 -8.50
C LYS A 205 -49.15 9.83 -9.28
N TRP A 206 -49.52 10.73 -10.19
CA TRP A 206 -50.70 10.57 -11.07
C TRP A 206 -50.56 9.35 -11.99
N ALA A 207 -49.37 9.11 -12.55
CA ALA A 207 -49.07 7.93 -13.35
C ALA A 207 -49.15 6.61 -12.55
N MET A 208 -48.80 6.63 -11.27
CA MET A 208 -48.98 5.47 -10.35
C MET A 208 -50.46 5.20 -10.05
N VAL A 209 -51.27 6.23 -9.82
CA VAL A 209 -52.71 6.11 -9.54
C VAL A 209 -53.47 5.54 -10.74
N LEU A 210 -53.06 5.89 -11.98
CA LEU A 210 -53.64 5.34 -13.20
C LEU A 210 -53.28 3.85 -13.42
N ARG A 211 -52.09 3.41 -12.99
CA ARG A 211 -51.68 1.99 -13.10
C ARG A 211 -52.35 1.06 -12.09
N SER A 212 -52.84 1.56 -10.95
CA SER A 212 -53.55 0.75 -9.96
C SER A 212 -55.05 0.57 -10.25
N ARG A 213 -55.56 1.09 -11.38
CA ARG A 213 -56.97 0.99 -11.79
C ARG A 213 -57.22 0.05 -12.97
N HIS A 214 -56.23 -0.77 -13.34
CA HIS A 214 -56.41 -1.90 -14.26
C HIS A 214 -56.16 -3.23 -13.55
#